data_AF-A0AA89BLQ4-F1
#
_entry.id   AF-A0AA89BLQ4-F1
#
_cell.length_a   1.000
_cell.length_b   1.000
_cell.length_c   1.000
_cell.angle_alpha   90.00
_cell.angle_beta   90.00
_cell.angle_gamma   90.00
#
_symmetry.space_group_name_H-M   'P 1'
#
loop_
_entity.id
_entity.type
_entity.pdbx_description
1 polymer ?
#
loop_
_entity_poly.entity_id
_entity_poly.type
_entity_poly.pdbx_seq_one_letter_code
_entity_poly.pdbx_strand_id
1 'polypeptide(L)'
;MKKYPKKCLMNHNTIRFDPTRCLYSTASFQHEFWIDGSDLLVEGHFVWASTQSDMDYTNWAKGEPNDLNGEDCVEIVHNSDNFTWNDAPCDTLQHFICERP
;
A
#
# COMPACT_ATOMS: atom_id res chain seq x y z
N MET A 1 -15.02 -25.73 -11.93
CA MET A 1 -15.09 -25.23 -10.54
C MET A 1 -13.81 -24.47 -10.24
N LYS A 2 -13.82 -23.13 -10.35
CA LYS A 2 -12.59 -22.32 -10.35
C LYS A 2 -12.14 -22.05 -8.91
N LYS A 3 -11.05 -22.71 -8.50
CA LYS A 3 -10.28 -22.39 -7.30
C LYS A 3 -9.45 -21.14 -7.59
N TYR A 4 -9.63 -20.07 -6.81
CA TYR A 4 -8.71 -18.94 -6.78
C TYR A 4 -8.04 -18.88 -5.40
N PRO A 5 -6.86 -19.51 -5.21
CA PRO A 5 -6.03 -19.27 -4.05
C PRO A 5 -4.97 -18.19 -4.38
N LYS A 6 -4.70 -17.31 -3.39
CA LYS A 6 -3.75 -16.17 -3.38
C LYS A 6 -4.37 -14.81 -3.74
N LYS A 7 -4.95 -14.13 -2.74
CA LYS A 7 -5.12 -12.67 -2.71
C LYS A 7 -3.78 -12.04 -2.26
N CYS A 8 -3.51 -10.81 -2.73
CA CYS A 8 -2.19 -10.18 -2.96
C CYS A 8 -1.47 -10.75 -4.20
N LEU A 9 -1.91 -10.32 -5.39
CA LEU A 9 -1.15 -10.49 -6.64
C LEU A 9 -0.80 -9.11 -7.20
N MET A 10 0.28 -8.52 -6.70
CA MET A 10 1.19 -7.79 -7.57
C MET A 10 2.23 -8.81 -8.04
N ASN A 11 2.21 -9.18 -9.32
CA ASN A 11 3.27 -9.95 -9.97
C ASN A 11 4.55 -9.09 -9.91
N HIS A 12 5.69 -9.51 -9.37
CA HIS A 12 6.59 -10.48 -9.98
C HIS A 12 7.45 -11.23 -8.94
N ASN A 13 7.43 -12.57 -9.05
CA ASN A 13 8.41 -13.57 -8.60
C ASN A 13 9.19 -13.40 -7.28
N THR A 14 8.74 -14.21 -6.31
CA THR A 14 9.50 -14.90 -5.24
C THR A 14 10.24 -14.05 -4.23
N ILE A 15 9.61 -13.77 -3.07
CA ILE A 15 10.34 -13.55 -1.82
C ILE A 15 9.62 -14.26 -0.67
N ARG A 16 10.38 -15.04 0.11
CA ARG A 16 9.91 -15.74 1.31
C ARG A 16 9.89 -14.77 2.50
N PHE A 17 8.86 -14.85 3.32
CA PHE A 17 8.75 -14.12 4.58
C PHE A 17 9.70 -14.74 5.63
N ASP A 18 10.67 -13.97 6.12
CA ASP A 18 11.51 -14.34 7.26
C ASP A 18 11.09 -13.46 8.47
N PRO A 19 10.32 -14.00 9.43
CA PRO A 19 9.83 -13.24 10.59
C PRO A 19 10.92 -12.91 11.61
N THR A 20 12.17 -13.36 11.42
CA THR A 20 13.28 -13.14 12.36
C THR A 20 14.12 -11.89 12.08
N ARG A 21 13.78 -11.09 11.06
CA ARG A 21 14.43 -9.80 10.77
C ARG A 21 13.54 -8.59 11.09
N CYS A 22 13.05 -8.49 12.31
CA CYS A 22 12.94 -7.17 12.94
C CYS A 22 14.36 -6.68 13.29
N LEU A 23 15.18 -6.38 12.27
CA LEU A 23 16.51 -5.83 12.50
C LEU A 23 16.37 -4.33 12.71
N TYR A 24 16.71 -3.87 13.91
CA TYR A 24 17.14 -2.51 14.19
C TYR A 24 18.19 -2.11 13.16
N SER A 25 17.75 -1.45 12.09
CA SER A 25 18.62 -0.77 11.15
C SER A 25 18.90 0.61 11.73
N THR A 26 20.17 0.93 11.95
CA THR A 26 20.64 2.28 12.26
C THR A 26 20.68 3.18 11.03
N ALA A 27 20.28 2.67 9.86
CA ALA A 27 20.01 3.48 8.68
C ALA A 27 18.57 3.98 8.73
N SER A 28 18.38 5.28 8.48
CA SER A 28 17.07 5.95 8.36
C SER A 28 16.02 5.03 7.74
N PHE A 29 14.92 4.80 8.45
CA PHE A 29 13.75 4.08 7.94
C PHE A 29 13.10 4.92 6.81
N GLN A 30 13.62 4.80 5.59
CA GLN A 30 13.01 5.27 4.35
C GLN A 30 12.39 4.07 3.63
N HIS A 31 11.54 3.32 4.31
CA HIS A 31 10.74 2.30 3.64
C HIS A 31 9.30 2.78 3.70
N GLU A 32 8.76 3.06 2.53
CA GLU A 32 7.35 3.23 2.29
C GLU A 32 6.75 1.84 2.04
N PHE A 33 5.44 1.70 2.26
CA PHE A 33 4.79 0.41 2.16
C PHE A 33 3.43 0.52 1.48
N TRP A 34 3.24 -0.25 0.42
CA TRP A 34 1.93 -0.44 -0.19
C TRP A 34 0.95 -1.04 0.80
N ILE A 35 -0.26 -0.46 0.83
CA ILE A 35 -1.46 -1.05 1.40
C ILE A 35 -2.47 -1.31 0.29
N ASP A 36 -3.55 -2.01 0.62
CA ASP A 36 -4.50 -2.55 -0.36
C ASP A 36 -5.54 -1.52 -0.86
N GLY A 37 -5.24 -0.24 -0.69
CA GLY A 37 -6.08 0.88 -1.10
C GLY A 37 -5.76 1.35 -2.51
N SER A 38 -6.78 1.67 -3.30
CA SER A 38 -6.63 2.36 -4.59
C SER A 38 -7.92 2.99 -5.07
N ASP A 39 -7.83 3.93 -6.00
CA ASP A 39 -8.95 4.54 -6.72
C ASP A 39 -8.88 4.32 -8.25
N LEU A 40 -8.04 3.38 -8.70
CA LEU A 40 -7.90 2.86 -10.08
C LEU A 40 -9.21 2.64 -10.87
N LEU A 41 -10.35 2.47 -10.19
CA LEU A 41 -11.65 2.28 -10.82
C LEU A 41 -12.39 3.60 -11.09
N VAL A 42 -12.30 4.55 -10.17
CA VAL A 42 -13.00 5.84 -10.19
C VAL A 42 -12.12 6.84 -9.44
N GLU A 43 -11.50 7.75 -10.19
CA GLU A 43 -10.67 8.86 -9.68
C GLU A 43 -11.33 9.58 -8.48
N GLY A 44 -10.57 9.73 -7.39
CA GLY A 44 -11.02 10.34 -6.14
C GLY A 44 -11.92 9.46 -5.28
N HIS A 45 -12.16 8.20 -5.66
CA HIS A 45 -12.97 7.24 -4.92
C HIS A 45 -12.18 5.98 -4.56
N PHE A 46 -11.48 6.08 -3.42
CA PHE A 46 -10.63 5.02 -2.89
C PHE A 46 -11.43 3.86 -2.27
N VAL A 47 -11.03 2.64 -2.65
CA VAL A 47 -11.60 1.39 -2.15
C VAL A 47 -10.51 0.45 -1.67
N TRP A 48 -10.86 -0.45 -0.75
CA TRP A 48 -10.01 -1.58 -0.38
C TRP A 48 -10.16 -2.69 -1.45
N ALA A 49 -9.09 -3.01 -2.17
CA ALA A 49 -9.14 -3.94 -3.29
C ALA A 49 -9.50 -5.39 -2.87
N SER A 50 -9.15 -5.79 -1.65
CA SER A 50 -9.42 -7.11 -1.08
C SER A 50 -10.89 -7.35 -0.78
N THR A 51 -11.61 -6.33 -0.31
CA THR A 51 -13.03 -6.39 0.08
C THR A 51 -13.97 -5.78 -0.95
N GLN A 52 -13.44 -4.93 -1.85
CA GLN A 52 -14.21 -4.08 -2.76
C GLN A 52 -15.17 -3.14 -2.01
N SER A 53 -14.77 -2.67 -0.84
CA SER A 53 -15.54 -1.72 -0.04
C SER A 53 -14.87 -0.36 -0.03
N ASP A 54 -15.69 0.69 0.14
CA ASP A 54 -15.21 2.05 0.36
C ASP A 54 -14.32 2.11 1.60
N MET A 55 -13.37 3.04 1.60
CA MET A 55 -12.57 3.33 2.78
C MET A 55 -13.43 4.01 3.85
N ASP A 56 -13.59 3.34 4.99
CA ASP A 56 -14.27 3.85 6.18
C ASP A 56 -13.33 4.59 7.14
N TYR A 57 -12.03 4.37 7.00
CA TYR A 57 -10.97 5.07 7.70
C TYR A 57 -9.88 5.50 6.72
N THR A 58 -9.40 6.73 6.89
CA THR A 58 -8.30 7.30 6.12
C THR A 58 -7.28 7.98 7.02
N ASN A 59 -6.00 7.90 6.65
CA ASN A 59 -4.91 8.56 7.37
C ASN A 59 -3.97 9.32 6.43
N TRP A 60 -4.54 10.03 5.45
CA TRP A 60 -3.81 10.82 4.47
C TRP A 60 -2.84 11.82 5.10
N ALA A 61 -1.66 11.95 4.50
CA ALA A 61 -0.74 13.02 4.81
C ALA A 61 -1.39 14.36 4.45
N LYS A 62 -0.87 15.45 5.03
CA LYS A 62 -1.38 16.78 4.73
C LYS A 62 -1.13 17.12 3.25
N GLY A 63 -2.21 17.23 2.48
CA GLY A 63 -2.15 17.52 1.05
C GLY A 63 -2.57 16.33 0.19
N GLU A 64 -2.66 15.13 0.78
CA GLU A 64 -3.02 13.90 0.09
C GLU A 64 -4.50 13.52 0.28
N PRO A 65 -5.09 12.75 -0.66
CA PRO A 65 -4.49 12.37 -1.95
C PRO A 65 -4.45 13.57 -2.92
N ASN A 66 -3.41 13.66 -3.75
CA ASN A 66 -3.15 14.81 -4.62
C ASN A 66 -3.17 14.49 -6.13
N ASP A 67 -3.26 13.22 -6.50
CA ASP A 67 -3.23 12.69 -7.87
C ASP A 67 -2.08 13.27 -8.71
N LEU A 68 -0.85 13.27 -8.18
CA LEU A 68 0.29 13.90 -8.85
C LEU A 68 0.77 13.03 -10.02
N ASN A 69 0.22 13.30 -11.19
CA ASN A 69 0.46 12.59 -12.46
C ASN A 69 -0.26 11.23 -12.58
N GLY A 70 -1.45 11.05 -12.01
CA GLY A 70 -2.20 9.78 -12.12
C GLY A 70 -1.79 8.79 -11.04
N GLU A 71 -1.86 9.22 -9.79
CA GLU A 71 -1.42 8.44 -8.63
C GLU A 71 -2.61 7.68 -8.02
N ASP A 72 -2.76 6.40 -8.38
CA ASP A 72 -3.97 5.66 -8.01
C ASP A 72 -3.81 4.68 -6.82
N CYS A 73 -2.59 4.49 -6.28
CA CYS A 73 -2.29 3.45 -5.29
C CYS A 73 -1.89 4.04 -3.93
N VAL A 74 -2.30 3.40 -2.82
CA VAL A 74 -2.06 3.94 -1.48
C VAL A 74 -0.84 3.31 -0.81
N GLU A 75 0.10 4.15 -0.41
CA GLU A 75 1.28 3.78 0.37
C GLU A 75 1.26 4.42 1.76
N ILE A 76 1.94 3.79 2.72
CA ILE A 76 2.28 4.38 4.01
C ILE A 76 3.66 5.01 3.88
N VAL A 77 3.74 6.31 4.17
CA VAL A 77 4.98 7.09 4.20
C VAL A 77 5.36 7.45 5.63
N HIS A 78 6.67 7.59 5.91
CA HIS A 78 7.17 8.10 7.18
C HIS A 78 7.57 9.56 7.03
N ASN A 79 6.81 10.47 7.63
CA ASN A 79 7.03 11.91 7.58
C ASN A 79 7.16 12.52 8.99
N SER A 80 7.22 13.85 9.08
CA SER A 80 7.31 14.56 10.37
C SER A 80 6.11 14.32 11.29
N ASP A 81 4.97 13.89 10.74
CA ASP A 81 3.70 13.69 11.43
C ASP A 81 3.44 12.21 11.76
N ASN A 82 4.48 11.36 11.71
CA ASN A 82 4.52 9.90 11.89
C ASN A 82 4.30 9.11 10.57
N PHE A 83 3.45 8.07 10.63
CA PHE A 83 3.08 7.22 9.51
C PHE A 83 1.72 7.67 8.99
N THR A 84 1.69 8.25 7.81
CA THR A 84 0.47 8.71 7.12
C THR A 84 0.45 8.14 5.71
N TRP A 85 -0.62 8.38 4.96
CA TRP A 85 -0.80 7.82 3.63
C TRP A 85 -0.51 8.82 2.53
N ASN A 86 -0.03 8.31 1.41
CA ASN A 86 0.17 9.03 0.17
C ASN A 86 -0.48 8.20 -0.95
N ASP A 87 -1.06 8.85 -1.94
CA ASP A 87 -1.32 8.24 -3.23
C ASP A 87 -0.04 8.32 -4.07
N ALA A 88 0.28 7.26 -4.79
CA ALA A 88 1.51 7.14 -5.55
C ALA A 88 1.31 6.33 -6.84
N PRO A 89 2.22 6.43 -7.82
CA PRO A 89 2.12 5.68 -9.05
C PRO A 89 2.25 4.19 -8.73
N CYS A 90 1.24 3.42 -9.11
CA CYS A 90 1.11 2.00 -8.78
C CYS A 90 2.27 1.11 -9.27
N ASP A 91 3.07 1.57 -10.24
CA ASP A 91 4.21 0.85 -10.79
C ASP A 91 5.52 1.10 -10.01
N THR A 92 5.48 1.91 -8.95
CA THR A 92 6.63 2.16 -8.08
C THR A 92 7.05 0.90 -7.33
N LEU A 93 8.35 0.58 -7.40
CA LEU A 93 8.91 -0.61 -6.74
C LEU A 93 9.06 -0.36 -5.24
N GLN A 94 8.23 -1.03 -4.44
CA GLN A 94 8.18 -0.82 -3.00
C GLN A 94 7.84 -2.10 -2.24
N HIS A 95 8.04 -2.08 -0.92
CA HIS A 95 7.54 -3.12 -0.01
C HIS A 95 6.02 -3.02 0.15
N PHE A 96 5.39 -4.07 0.64
CA PHE A 96 3.94 -4.12 0.88
C PHE A 96 3.62 -4.78 2.21
N ILE A 97 2.48 -4.41 2.80
CA ILE A 97 1.94 -5.03 4.00
C ILE A 97 0.79 -5.97 3.60
N CYS A 98 0.78 -7.19 4.14
CA CYS A 98 -0.32 -8.14 3.95
C CYS A 98 -1.13 -8.31 5.22
N GLU A 99 -2.45 -8.36 5.08
CA GLU A 99 -3.34 -8.89 6.11
C GLU A 99 -3.43 -10.42 6.02
N ARG A 100 -3.49 -11.09 7.18
CA ARG A 100 -3.78 -12.53 7.25
C ARG A 100 -5.20 -12.73 7.79
N PRO A 101 -6.00 -13.62 7.18
CA PRO A 101 -7.31 -14.01 7.71
C PRO A 101 -7.27 -14.59 9.13
#